data_AF-A0AA88NFW5-F1
#
_entry.id   AF-A0AA88NFW5-F1
#
_cell.length_a   1.000
_cell.length_b   1.000
_cell.length_c   1.000
_cell.angle_alpha   90.00
_cell.angle_beta   90.00
_cell.angle_gamma   90.00
#
_symmetry.space_group_name_H-M   'P 1'
#
loop_
_entity.id
_entity.type
_entity.pdbx_description
1 polymer ?
#
loop_
_entity_poly.entity_id
_entity_poly.type
_entity_poly.pdbx_seq_one_letter_code
_entity_poly.pdbx_strand_id
1 'polypeptide(L)'
;MNFSRPEITSISPSVVSFYGRNHAVLSGHNLRDVTRVRIQMDATCSPQESPVWNNTGVNLTFHIPSSNNKGLVKVCVLIPDGSCHGNSQIIYQSSPSCTKLEPSSTWSSGKRIITLTGSHLEFVEGIIHSHTPQEVTDPRSRSSQTLTYDTPAAGNSGGTFTSSVSLKVANETLVCSTSFTYYPDPEFISFTSIRMGDNVRITLQKKADKLELTLADVSVWGLQEEKQFPCIMREKGTSTDMEYFVCEIQSSPDLEFHHLLIKYGDKTVILGTPSLLHQVLLVLRILLIPCVPIALVIICRWQKKLTTETNNL
;
A
#
# COMPACT_ATOMS: atom_id res chain seq x y z
N MET A 1 46.24 16.62 26.94
CA MET A 1 45.74 16.87 25.57
C MET A 1 44.82 18.08 25.64
N ASN A 2 44.91 19.03 24.71
CA ASN A 2 44.00 20.18 24.67
C ASN A 2 42.85 19.88 23.70
N PHE A 3 41.67 19.60 24.24
CA PHE A 3 40.47 19.41 23.45
C PHE A 3 39.83 20.76 23.14
N SER A 4 39.39 20.94 21.90
CA SER A 4 38.61 22.14 21.54
C SER A 4 37.22 22.02 22.14
N ARG A 5 36.71 23.08 22.76
CA ARG A 5 35.36 23.07 23.35
C ARG A 5 34.30 22.84 22.26
N PRO A 6 33.51 21.77 22.34
CA PRO A 6 32.43 21.53 21.39
C PRO A 6 31.28 22.52 21.59
N GLU A 7 30.62 22.87 20.49
CA GLU A 7 29.40 23.67 20.50
C GLU A 7 28.31 22.96 19.69
N ILE A 8 27.12 22.83 20.27
CA ILE A 8 25.97 22.19 19.63
C ILE A 8 25.09 23.27 19.00
N THR A 9 24.85 23.18 17.70
CA THR A 9 23.97 24.09 16.96
C THR A 9 22.56 23.51 16.84
N SER A 10 22.42 22.22 16.54
CA SER A 10 21.11 21.58 16.39
C SER A 10 21.14 20.07 16.61
N ILE A 11 19.98 19.51 16.92
CA ILE A 11 19.72 18.07 16.98
C ILE A 11 18.48 17.80 16.14
N SER A 12 18.55 16.83 15.23
CA SER A 12 17.46 16.47 14.33
C SER A 12 17.19 14.96 14.35
N PRO A 13 15.95 14.52 14.63
CA PRO A 13 14.83 15.34 15.11
C PRO A 13 15.03 15.79 16.57
N SER A 14 14.50 16.96 16.93
CA SER A 14 14.51 17.47 18.32
C SER A 14 13.28 17.04 19.12
N VAL A 15 12.26 16.46 18.46
CA VAL A 15 11.05 15.92 19.07
C VAL A 15 10.91 14.46 18.66
N VAL A 16 10.74 13.59 19.63
CA VAL A 16 10.70 12.13 19.43
C VAL A 16 9.61 11.49 20.29
N SER A 17 9.16 10.29 19.95
CA SER A 17 8.37 9.48 20.88
C SER A 17 9.21 9.05 22.09
N PHE A 18 8.59 8.60 23.19
CA PHE A 18 9.31 8.07 24.34
C PHE A 18 10.17 6.83 24.02
N TYR A 19 9.96 6.16 22.89
CA TYR A 19 10.84 5.10 22.39
C TYR A 19 12.17 5.61 21.83
N GLY A 20 12.33 6.93 21.73
CA GLY A 20 13.55 7.55 21.21
C GLY A 20 13.58 7.59 19.69
N ARG A 21 14.79 7.60 19.14
CA ARG A 21 15.03 7.73 17.70
C ARG A 21 16.37 7.13 17.31
N ASN A 22 16.36 6.33 16.25
CA ASN A 22 17.57 5.83 15.63
C ASN A 22 18.16 6.87 14.65
N HIS A 23 19.49 6.88 14.56
CA HIS A 23 20.23 7.73 13.62
C HIS A 23 19.88 9.23 13.72
N ALA A 24 19.73 9.75 14.94
CA ALA A 24 19.60 11.19 15.15
C ALA A 24 20.90 11.89 14.77
N VAL A 25 20.79 13.08 14.20
CA VAL A 25 21.93 13.88 13.74
C VAL A 25 22.12 15.05 14.69
N LEU A 26 23.34 15.24 15.17
CA LEU A 26 23.77 16.42 15.92
C LEU A 26 24.73 17.23 15.05
N SER A 27 24.44 18.52 14.90
CA SER A 27 25.25 19.47 14.14
C SER A 27 25.84 20.54 15.06
N GLY A 28 27.04 21.01 14.76
CA GLY A 28 27.79 21.91 15.62
C GLY A 28 29.19 22.26 15.14
N HIS A 29 30.01 22.70 16.09
CA HIS A 29 31.42 23.04 15.88
C HIS A 29 32.31 22.27 16.84
N ASN A 30 33.56 22.02 16.43
CA ASN A 30 34.58 21.34 17.22
C ASN A 30 34.13 19.97 17.77
N LEU A 31 33.34 19.23 16.99
CA LEU A 31 32.78 17.95 17.44
C LEU A 31 33.76 16.78 17.32
N ARG A 32 34.96 16.96 16.76
CA ARG A 32 35.86 15.85 16.37
C ARG A 32 36.18 14.89 17.53
N ASP A 33 36.36 15.44 18.72
CA ASP A 33 36.73 14.68 19.90
C ASP A 33 35.51 14.17 20.69
N VAL A 34 34.28 14.45 20.25
CA VAL A 34 33.08 13.94 20.91
C VAL A 34 33.04 12.41 20.81
N THR A 35 32.84 11.76 21.95
CA THR A 35 32.79 10.30 22.09
C THR A 35 31.39 9.77 22.36
N ARG A 36 30.57 10.53 23.11
CA ARG A 36 29.21 10.15 23.50
C ARG A 36 28.31 11.37 23.59
N VAL A 37 27.01 11.19 23.41
CA VAL A 37 25.97 12.16 23.72
C VAL A 37 25.30 11.75 25.03
N ARG A 38 25.27 12.66 26.01
CA ARG A 38 24.59 12.46 27.29
C ARG A 38 23.25 13.19 27.27
N ILE A 39 22.22 12.48 27.70
CA ILE A 39 20.82 12.93 27.73
C ILE A 39 20.34 12.84 29.17
N GLN A 40 19.88 13.95 29.72
CA GLN A 40 19.54 14.07 31.13
C GLN A 40 18.27 14.90 31.32
N MET A 41 17.31 14.34 32.05
CA MET A 41 16.05 15.01 32.42
C MET A 41 16.25 15.95 33.61
N ASP A 42 16.68 15.39 34.73
CA ASP A 42 16.93 16.08 35.99
C ASP A 42 18.27 15.60 36.57
N ALA A 43 18.89 16.42 37.42
CA ALA A 43 20.16 16.11 38.09
C ALA A 43 20.07 14.88 39.02
N THR A 44 18.85 14.48 39.41
CA THR A 44 18.57 13.36 40.32
C THR A 44 18.42 12.01 39.62
N CYS A 45 18.25 11.99 38.30
CA CYS A 45 18.11 10.77 37.51
C CYS A 45 19.44 10.36 36.86
N SER A 46 19.67 9.05 36.73
CA SER A 46 20.83 8.52 36.00
C SER A 46 20.81 9.02 34.54
N PRO A 47 21.87 9.70 34.08
CA PRO A 47 21.93 10.15 32.70
C PRO A 47 22.01 8.96 31.75
N GLN A 48 21.40 9.09 30.58
CA GLN A 48 21.55 8.12 29.51
C GLN A 48 22.64 8.59 28.55
N GLU A 49 23.53 7.69 28.15
CA GLU A 49 24.62 8.00 27.23
C GLU A 49 24.50 7.16 25.97
N SER A 50 24.74 7.81 24.83
CA SER A 50 24.67 7.19 23.51
C SER A 50 26.02 7.33 22.81
N PRO A 51 26.62 6.25 22.28
CA PRO A 51 27.84 6.35 21.49
C PRO A 51 27.58 7.14 20.21
N VAL A 52 28.63 7.82 19.71
CA VAL A 52 28.57 8.55 18.44
C VAL A 52 29.27 7.80 17.33
N TRP A 53 28.81 8.01 16.10
CA TRP A 53 29.46 7.53 14.87
C TRP A 53 29.30 8.57 13.76
N ASN A 54 29.94 8.34 12.61
CA ASN A 54 29.92 9.25 11.45
C ASN A 54 30.31 10.70 11.82
N ASN A 55 31.25 10.87 12.75
CA ASN A 55 31.67 12.18 13.23
C ASN A 55 32.61 12.86 12.23
N THR A 56 32.17 13.98 11.65
CA THR A 56 32.95 14.79 10.71
C THR A 56 33.62 15.99 11.37
N GLY A 57 33.39 16.20 12.67
CA GLY A 57 33.79 17.40 13.41
C GLY A 57 32.79 18.56 13.36
N VAL A 58 31.81 18.48 12.46
CA VAL A 58 30.68 19.44 12.37
C VAL A 58 29.33 18.75 12.43
N ASN A 59 29.25 17.47 12.05
CA ASN A 59 28.08 16.62 12.23
C ASN A 59 28.51 15.29 12.85
N LEU A 60 27.64 14.71 13.65
CA LEU A 60 27.76 13.32 14.12
C LEU A 60 26.37 12.67 14.20
N THR A 61 26.36 11.35 14.24
CA THR A 61 25.14 10.55 14.40
C THR A 61 25.17 9.83 15.74
N PHE A 62 24.01 9.74 16.40
CA PHE A 62 23.83 9.03 17.67
C PHE A 62 22.41 8.45 17.76
N HIS A 63 22.17 7.55 18.71
CA HIS A 63 20.81 7.09 19.03
C HIS A 63 20.23 7.94 20.15
N ILE A 64 19.00 8.44 20.00
CA ILE A 64 18.23 8.94 21.13
C ILE A 64 17.60 7.70 21.80
N PRO A 65 18.01 7.34 23.03
CA PRO A 65 17.51 6.17 23.75
C PRO A 65 16.03 6.33 24.14
N SER A 66 15.40 5.22 24.55
CA SER A 66 14.06 5.24 25.12
C SER A 66 14.07 5.84 26.53
N SER A 67 12.96 6.49 26.89
CA SER A 67 12.74 7.06 28.20
C SER A 67 11.36 6.67 28.73
N ASN A 68 11.27 6.48 30.04
CA ASN A 68 10.00 6.22 30.72
C ASN A 68 9.19 7.50 30.99
N ASN A 69 9.79 8.66 30.74
CA ASN A 69 9.19 9.96 31.01
C ASN A 69 9.00 10.76 29.72
N LYS A 70 7.98 11.60 29.71
CA LYS A 70 7.71 12.56 28.64
C LYS A 70 8.20 13.94 29.06
N GLY A 71 8.41 14.80 28.08
CA GLY A 71 8.80 16.18 28.28
C GLY A 71 10.23 16.48 27.86
N LEU A 72 10.69 17.63 28.29
CA LEU A 72 11.93 18.24 27.85
C LEU A 72 13.13 17.66 28.61
N VAL A 73 14.20 17.35 27.87
CA VAL A 73 15.45 16.86 28.44
C VAL A 73 16.62 17.66 27.89
N LYS A 74 17.67 17.77 28.68
CA LYS A 74 18.92 18.43 28.29
C LYS A 74 19.86 17.43 27.65
N VAL A 75 20.58 17.91 26.65
CA VAL A 75 21.56 17.15 25.88
C VAL A 75 22.89 17.90 25.92
N CYS A 76 23.94 17.16 26.26
CA CYS A 76 25.33 17.62 26.19
C CYS A 76 26.21 16.53 25.58
N VAL A 77 27.34 16.93 25.00
CA VAL A 77 28.32 16.02 24.38
C VAL A 77 29.49 15.78 25.31
N LEU A 78 29.95 14.53 25.37
CA LEU A 78 31.09 14.09 26.18
C LEU A 78 32.33 13.97 25.31
N ILE A 79 33.41 14.62 25.73
CA ILE A 79 34.76 14.47 25.17
C ILE A 79 35.57 13.46 26.03
N PRO A 80 36.78 13.03 25.62
CA PRO A 80 37.48 11.92 26.27
C PRO A 80 37.88 12.18 27.73
N ASP A 81 37.96 13.45 28.14
CA ASP A 81 38.19 13.84 29.53
C ASP A 81 36.96 13.67 30.45
N GLY A 82 35.82 13.26 29.89
CA GLY A 82 34.58 13.01 30.63
C GLY A 82 33.73 14.26 30.91
N SER A 83 34.18 15.45 30.52
CA SER A 83 33.42 16.68 30.66
C SER A 83 32.26 16.75 29.65
N CYS A 84 31.13 17.33 30.08
CA CYS A 84 29.94 17.49 29.25
C CYS A 84 29.79 18.93 28.77
N HIS A 85 29.63 19.11 27.47
CA HIS A 85 29.54 20.43 26.82
C HIS A 85 28.22 20.60 26.08
N GLY A 86 27.63 21.79 26.15
CA GLY A 86 26.35 22.12 25.53
C GLY A 86 25.16 22.00 26.50
N ASN A 87 24.03 22.56 26.07
CA ASN A 87 22.77 22.59 26.82
C ASN A 87 21.58 22.56 25.84
N SER A 88 21.71 21.78 24.77
CA SER A 88 20.65 21.60 23.78
C SER A 88 19.50 20.82 24.39
N GLN A 89 18.34 20.88 23.76
CA GLN A 89 17.12 20.27 24.29
C GLN A 89 16.47 19.37 23.25
N ILE A 90 15.93 18.25 23.72
CA ILE A 90 15.01 17.41 22.95
C ILE A 90 13.73 17.17 23.77
N ILE A 91 12.64 16.82 23.10
CA ILE A 91 11.34 16.60 23.72
C ILE A 91 10.89 15.16 23.46
N TYR A 92 10.63 14.41 24.53
CA TYR A 92 9.96 13.12 24.46
C TYR A 92 8.44 13.30 24.52
N GLN A 93 7.74 12.77 23.53
CA GLN A 93 6.28 12.74 23.44
C GLN A 93 5.73 11.32 23.61
N SER A 94 4.40 11.18 23.51
CA SER A 94 3.73 9.89 23.60
C SER A 94 4.12 8.95 22.45
N SER A 95 3.86 7.65 22.64
CA SER A 95 3.94 6.69 21.55
C SER A 95 2.88 6.98 20.49
N PRO A 96 3.16 6.66 19.21
CA PRO A 96 2.12 6.67 18.21
C PRO A 96 1.07 5.60 18.47
N SER A 97 -0.14 5.87 17.99
CA SER A 97 -1.24 4.92 17.99
C SER A 97 -1.91 4.89 16.62
N CYS A 98 -2.47 3.73 16.27
CA CYS A 98 -3.12 3.46 15.00
C CYS A 98 -4.56 3.03 15.28
N THR A 99 -5.53 3.78 14.76
CA THR A 99 -6.95 3.56 15.05
C THR A 99 -7.78 3.16 13.83
N LYS A 100 -7.34 3.55 12.62
CA LYS A 100 -8.08 3.26 11.39
C LYS A 100 -7.13 3.08 10.20
N LEU A 101 -7.48 2.15 9.31
CA LEU A 101 -6.90 1.98 7.98
C LEU A 101 -8.01 2.20 6.95
N GLU A 102 -7.79 3.10 6.00
CA GLU A 102 -8.75 3.43 4.95
C GLU A 102 -8.05 3.45 3.57
N PRO A 103 -8.42 2.57 2.64
CA PRO A 103 -9.32 1.42 2.81
C PRO A 103 -8.75 0.36 3.77
N SER A 104 -9.59 -0.51 4.30
CA SER A 104 -9.16 -1.61 5.20
C SER A 104 -8.78 -2.90 4.44
N SER A 105 -8.62 -2.82 3.13
CA SER A 105 -8.30 -3.97 2.28
C SER A 105 -7.53 -3.58 1.01
N THR A 106 -6.86 -4.57 0.43
CA THR A 106 -6.09 -4.43 -0.81
C THR A 106 -6.16 -5.72 -1.65
N TRP A 107 -5.68 -5.64 -2.88
CA TRP A 107 -5.48 -6.80 -3.75
C TRP A 107 -4.08 -7.42 -3.56
N SER A 108 -3.92 -8.67 -3.99
CA SER A 108 -2.75 -9.53 -3.74
C SER A 108 -1.44 -8.96 -4.28
N SER A 109 -1.48 -8.26 -5.40
CA SER A 109 -0.29 -7.60 -5.98
C SER A 109 0.15 -6.33 -5.25
N GLY A 110 -0.61 -5.87 -4.23
CA GLY A 110 -0.25 -4.73 -3.38
C GLY A 110 -0.27 -3.39 -4.11
N LYS A 111 0.44 -2.40 -3.57
CA LYS A 111 0.55 -1.03 -4.12
C LYS A 111 -0.76 -0.24 -4.13
N ARG A 112 -1.71 -0.60 -3.27
CA ARG A 112 -2.84 0.25 -2.95
C ARG A 112 -2.39 1.29 -1.91
N ILE A 113 -2.75 2.54 -2.12
CA ILE A 113 -2.47 3.61 -1.16
C ILE A 113 -3.47 3.48 -0.01
N ILE A 114 -2.95 3.32 1.20
CA ILE A 114 -3.75 3.25 2.42
C ILE A 114 -3.48 4.50 3.26
N THR A 115 -4.56 5.10 3.76
CA THR A 115 -4.52 6.16 4.75
C THR A 115 -4.72 5.57 6.14
N LEU A 116 -3.67 5.65 6.95
CA LEU A 116 -3.67 5.31 8.36
C LEU A 116 -4.02 6.56 9.17
N THR A 117 -4.99 6.43 10.08
CA THR A 117 -5.37 7.49 11.03
C THR A 117 -5.03 7.07 12.45
N GLY A 118 -4.59 8.03 13.26
CA GLY A 118 -4.13 7.76 14.62
C GLY A 118 -3.62 9.00 15.35
N SER A 119 -2.63 8.81 16.21
CA SER A 119 -1.96 9.89 16.93
C SER A 119 -0.44 9.74 16.90
N HIS A 120 0.27 10.87 16.95
CA HIS A 120 1.73 10.97 16.94
C HIS A 120 2.41 10.22 15.77
N LEU A 121 1.72 10.11 14.63
CA LEU A 121 2.18 9.30 13.48
C LEU A 121 3.42 9.86 12.79
N GLU A 122 3.82 11.09 13.08
CA GLU A 122 5.07 11.69 12.63
C GLU A 122 6.31 10.93 13.14
N PHE A 123 6.18 10.16 14.22
CA PHE A 123 7.26 9.33 14.77
C PHE A 123 7.35 7.94 14.14
N VAL A 124 6.41 7.55 13.29
CA VAL A 124 6.42 6.23 12.63
C VAL A 124 7.52 6.21 11.57
N GLU A 125 8.42 5.24 11.67
CA GLU A 125 9.53 5.06 10.73
C GLU A 125 9.14 4.17 9.56
N GLY A 126 8.28 3.16 9.81
CA GLY A 126 7.83 2.22 8.79
C GLY A 126 6.55 1.47 9.19
N ILE A 127 5.98 0.75 8.23
CA ILE A 127 4.78 -0.07 8.39
C ILE A 127 5.15 -1.51 8.07
N ILE A 128 4.67 -2.44 8.90
CA ILE A 128 4.94 -3.87 8.75
C ILE A 128 3.60 -4.58 8.64
N HIS A 129 3.49 -5.47 7.65
CA HIS A 129 2.37 -6.40 7.51
C HIS A 129 2.81 -7.80 7.96
N SER A 130 2.01 -8.47 8.79
CA SER A 130 2.41 -9.74 9.41
C SER A 130 2.67 -10.88 8.42
N HIS A 131 2.12 -10.82 7.20
CA HIS A 131 2.41 -11.81 6.15
C HIS A 131 3.78 -11.60 5.48
N THR A 132 4.39 -10.42 5.63
CA THR A 132 5.72 -10.08 5.11
C THR A 132 6.53 -9.31 6.17
N PRO A 133 6.86 -9.93 7.32
CA PRO A 133 7.43 -9.21 8.46
C PRO A 133 8.85 -8.68 8.22
N GLN A 134 9.52 -9.16 7.16
CA GLN A 134 10.85 -8.69 6.76
C GLN A 134 10.80 -7.44 5.88
N GLU A 135 9.64 -7.12 5.31
CA GLU A 135 9.43 -5.93 4.48
C GLU A 135 8.87 -4.80 5.34
N VAL A 136 9.68 -3.76 5.53
CA VAL A 136 9.27 -2.53 6.19
C VAL A 136 8.93 -1.51 5.11
N THR A 137 7.66 -1.18 4.97
CA THR A 137 7.20 -0.17 4.02
C THR A 137 7.44 1.23 4.58
N ASP A 138 8.10 2.09 3.82
CA ASP A 138 8.25 3.49 4.17
C ASP A 138 6.94 4.28 3.96
N PRO A 139 6.59 5.20 4.89
CA PRO A 139 5.48 6.12 4.69
C PRO A 139 5.73 7.06 3.51
N ARG A 140 4.73 7.21 2.62
CA ARG A 140 4.74 8.25 1.57
C ARG A 140 4.64 9.65 2.14
N SER A 141 3.77 9.82 3.13
CA SER A 141 3.53 11.08 3.81
C SER A 141 3.11 10.81 5.25
N ARG A 142 3.42 11.75 6.14
CA ARG A 142 3.17 11.65 7.58
C ARG A 142 2.80 13.01 8.14
N SER A 143 1.82 13.02 9.02
CA SER A 143 1.46 14.10 9.94
C SER A 143 1.24 13.50 11.33
N SER A 144 0.84 14.30 12.31
CA SER A 144 0.55 13.77 13.64
C SER A 144 -0.71 12.90 13.73
N GLN A 145 -1.62 13.03 12.77
CA GLN A 145 -2.90 12.31 12.79
C GLN A 145 -3.07 11.33 11.63
N THR A 146 -2.36 11.56 10.53
CA THR A 146 -2.51 10.77 9.31
C THR A 146 -1.16 10.35 8.74
N LEU A 147 -1.14 9.18 8.12
CA LEU A 147 0.02 8.64 7.44
C LEU A 147 -0.44 7.85 6.22
N THR A 148 0.18 8.05 5.06
CA THR A 148 -0.15 7.30 3.84
C THR A 148 0.98 6.37 3.45
N TYR A 149 0.68 5.15 3.02
CA TYR A 149 1.68 4.19 2.55
C TYR A 149 1.11 3.27 1.47
N ASP A 150 1.98 2.60 0.72
CA ASP A 150 1.59 1.58 -0.26
C ASP A 150 1.56 0.20 0.37
N THR A 151 0.53 -0.59 0.12
CA THR A 151 0.52 -1.99 0.61
C THR A 151 1.64 -2.81 -0.01
N PRO A 152 2.31 -3.68 0.76
CA PRO A 152 3.22 -4.66 0.19
C PRO A 152 2.44 -5.71 -0.62
N ALA A 153 3.15 -6.41 -1.50
CA ALA A 153 2.55 -7.50 -2.27
C ALA A 153 2.49 -8.78 -1.41
N ALA A 154 1.37 -9.49 -1.47
CA ALA A 154 1.15 -10.75 -0.77
C ALA A 154 1.56 -12.00 -1.60
N GLY A 155 2.23 -11.79 -2.73
CA GLY A 155 2.60 -12.86 -3.66
C GLY A 155 1.40 -13.63 -4.22
N ASN A 156 1.62 -14.90 -4.60
CA ASN A 156 0.61 -15.79 -5.17
C ASN A 156 -0.29 -16.44 -4.09
N SER A 157 -0.70 -15.68 -3.08
CA SER A 157 -1.77 -16.08 -2.17
C SER A 157 -3.08 -16.02 -2.95
N GLY A 158 -3.38 -17.08 -3.72
CA GLY A 158 -4.55 -17.16 -4.61
C GLY A 158 -5.91 -17.11 -3.91
N GLY A 159 -5.95 -16.74 -2.63
CA GLY A 159 -7.15 -16.67 -1.80
C GLY A 159 -7.13 -15.47 -0.86
N THR A 160 -8.29 -15.19 -0.27
CA THR A 160 -8.47 -14.11 0.69
C THR A 160 -7.86 -14.46 2.04
N PHE A 161 -7.11 -13.55 2.65
CA PHE A 161 -6.57 -13.72 4.00
C PHE A 161 -6.45 -12.37 4.74
N THR A 162 -6.28 -12.43 6.05
CA THR A 162 -6.08 -11.24 6.89
C THR A 162 -4.62 -11.11 7.31
N SER A 163 -4.13 -9.87 7.33
CA SER A 163 -2.82 -9.48 7.83
C SER A 163 -2.99 -8.49 8.96
N SER A 164 -2.24 -8.66 10.04
CA SER A 164 -2.09 -7.62 11.05
C SER A 164 -1.14 -6.54 10.53
N VAL A 165 -1.40 -5.30 10.90
CA VAL A 165 -0.56 -4.14 10.56
C VAL A 165 0.10 -3.64 11.83
N SER A 166 1.39 -3.30 11.74
CA SER A 166 2.16 -2.77 12.86
C SER A 166 3.00 -1.57 12.43
N LEU A 167 3.20 -0.62 13.35
CA LEU A 167 4.05 0.55 13.19
C LEU A 167 5.46 0.24 13.71
N LYS A 168 6.48 0.52 12.91
CA LYS A 168 7.89 0.51 13.34
C LYS A 168 8.26 1.88 13.89
N VAL A 169 8.70 1.94 15.15
CA VAL A 169 9.03 3.19 15.85
C VAL A 169 10.32 2.97 16.64
N ALA A 170 11.42 3.58 16.19
CA ALA A 170 12.76 3.25 16.68
C ALA A 170 12.98 1.73 16.70
N ASN A 171 13.24 1.14 17.87
CA ASN A 171 13.43 -0.31 18.02
C ASN A 171 12.14 -1.08 18.30
N GLU A 172 11.02 -0.40 18.50
CA GLU A 172 9.74 -1.01 18.86
C GLU A 172 8.83 -1.27 17.66
N THR A 173 7.91 -2.22 17.85
CA THR A 173 6.87 -2.57 16.89
C THR A 173 5.51 -2.52 17.57
N LEU A 174 4.65 -1.59 17.15
CA LEU A 174 3.35 -1.34 17.77
C LEU A 174 2.23 -1.87 16.87
N VAL A 175 1.43 -2.80 17.38
CA VAL A 175 0.34 -3.41 16.60
C VAL A 175 -0.85 -2.44 16.46
N CYS A 176 -1.36 -2.27 15.24
CA CYS A 176 -2.64 -1.61 14.99
C CYS A 176 -3.79 -2.52 15.44
N SER A 177 -4.78 -2.00 16.15
CA SER A 177 -5.97 -2.76 16.57
C SER A 177 -6.99 -2.98 15.45
N THR A 178 -6.55 -3.03 14.19
CA THR A 178 -7.39 -3.12 12.98
C THR A 178 -6.99 -4.32 12.14
N SER A 179 -7.98 -5.09 11.67
CA SER A 179 -7.77 -6.14 10.68
C SER A 179 -7.57 -5.55 9.29
N PHE A 180 -6.61 -6.07 8.52
CA PHE A 180 -6.40 -5.65 7.14
C PHE A 180 -6.49 -6.86 6.20
N THR A 181 -7.33 -6.79 5.17
CA THR A 181 -7.66 -7.95 4.33
C THR A 181 -7.01 -7.86 2.95
N TYR A 182 -6.37 -8.95 2.53
CA TYR A 182 -5.89 -9.13 1.17
C TYR A 182 -6.87 -9.99 0.39
N TYR A 183 -7.33 -9.49 -0.75
CA TYR A 183 -8.15 -10.21 -1.71
C TYR A 183 -7.32 -10.55 -2.96
N PRO A 184 -7.78 -11.49 -3.81
CA PRO A 184 -7.20 -11.68 -5.13
C PRO A 184 -7.22 -10.39 -5.97
N ASP A 185 -6.33 -10.30 -6.96
CA ASP A 185 -6.33 -9.22 -7.93
C ASP A 185 -7.69 -9.04 -8.63
N PRO A 186 -8.14 -7.81 -8.91
CA PRO A 186 -9.42 -7.54 -9.55
C PRO A 186 -9.46 -8.08 -10.99
N GLU A 187 -10.60 -8.65 -11.38
CA GLU A 187 -10.81 -9.25 -12.69
C GLU A 187 -11.64 -8.32 -13.60
N PHE A 188 -10.99 -7.69 -14.58
CA PHE A 188 -11.64 -6.90 -15.62
C PHE A 188 -12.08 -7.79 -16.78
N ILE A 189 -13.36 -7.75 -17.13
CA ILE A 189 -13.99 -8.76 -18.01
C ILE A 189 -14.15 -8.25 -19.43
N SER A 190 -14.69 -7.05 -19.60
CA SER A 190 -14.96 -6.48 -20.92
C SER A 190 -15.10 -4.96 -20.83
N PHE A 191 -15.18 -4.30 -21.99
CA PHE A 191 -15.55 -2.89 -22.04
C PHE A 191 -16.45 -2.61 -23.23
N THR A 192 -17.24 -1.54 -23.14
CA THR A 192 -17.96 -0.96 -24.27
C THR A 192 -17.49 0.46 -24.50
N SER A 193 -17.61 0.91 -25.75
CA SER A 193 -17.24 2.25 -26.20
C SER A 193 -18.45 2.86 -26.90
N ILE A 194 -18.92 4.02 -26.43
CA ILE A 194 -20.05 4.75 -27.00
C ILE A 194 -19.60 6.16 -27.32
N ARG A 195 -19.80 6.58 -28.57
CA ARG A 195 -19.49 7.95 -29.01
C ARG A 195 -20.52 8.94 -28.49
N MET A 196 -20.04 10.06 -27.95
CA MET A 196 -20.84 11.19 -27.46
C MET A 196 -20.24 12.50 -27.98
N GLY A 197 -20.59 12.87 -29.23
CA GLY A 197 -19.97 14.01 -29.91
C GLY A 197 -18.47 13.75 -30.17
N ASP A 198 -17.63 14.67 -29.70
CA ASP A 198 -16.16 14.58 -29.78
C ASP A 198 -15.54 13.70 -28.68
N ASN A 199 -16.35 13.20 -27.74
CA ASN A 199 -15.87 12.35 -26.66
C ASN A 199 -16.28 10.90 -26.88
N VAL A 200 -15.47 9.98 -26.37
CA VAL A 200 -15.78 8.56 -26.32
C VAL A 200 -15.99 8.15 -24.87
N ARG A 201 -17.20 7.69 -24.54
CA ARG A 201 -17.53 7.15 -23.22
C ARG A 201 -17.21 5.66 -23.19
N ILE A 202 -16.28 5.30 -22.33
CA ILE A 202 -15.89 3.91 -22.07
C ILE A 202 -16.62 3.41 -20.83
N THR A 203 -17.25 2.25 -20.93
CA THR A 203 -17.79 1.52 -19.76
C THR A 203 -17.00 0.24 -19.58
N LEU A 204 -16.15 0.21 -18.56
CA LEU A 204 -15.32 -0.92 -18.19
C LEU A 204 -16.07 -1.81 -17.20
N GLN A 205 -16.23 -3.08 -17.53
CA GLN A 205 -16.87 -4.08 -16.67
C GLN A 205 -15.82 -4.85 -15.87
N LYS A 206 -16.06 -4.94 -14.56
CA LYS A 206 -15.26 -5.70 -13.62
C LYS A 206 -16.17 -6.70 -12.89
N LYS A 207 -15.65 -7.89 -12.64
CA LYS A 207 -16.33 -8.89 -11.82
C LYS A 207 -16.60 -8.32 -10.42
N ALA A 208 -17.79 -8.56 -9.87
CA ALA A 208 -18.05 -8.16 -8.49
C ALA A 208 -17.12 -8.89 -7.51
N ASP A 209 -16.56 -8.14 -6.56
CA ASP A 209 -15.73 -8.64 -5.48
C ASP A 209 -15.87 -7.72 -4.25
N LYS A 210 -15.02 -7.94 -3.24
CA LYS A 210 -15.02 -7.21 -1.97
C LYS A 210 -13.88 -6.19 -1.88
N LEU A 211 -13.23 -5.84 -3.00
CA LEU A 211 -12.09 -4.91 -2.99
C LEU A 211 -12.51 -3.45 -2.79
N GLU A 212 -13.80 -3.12 -3.01
CA GLU A 212 -14.32 -1.75 -2.92
C GLU A 212 -13.41 -0.75 -3.66
N LEU A 213 -13.04 -1.08 -4.90
CA LEU A 213 -12.21 -0.20 -5.73
C LEU A 213 -12.89 1.15 -5.93
N THR A 214 -12.11 2.23 -5.82
CA THR A 214 -12.52 3.61 -6.05
C THR A 214 -12.04 4.10 -7.42
N LEU A 215 -12.51 5.27 -7.87
CA LEU A 215 -12.03 5.88 -9.11
C LEU A 215 -10.53 6.21 -9.07
N ALA A 216 -9.97 6.46 -7.89
CA ALA A 216 -8.55 6.76 -7.72
C ALA A 216 -7.66 5.51 -7.77
N ASP A 217 -8.23 4.32 -7.54
CA ASP A 217 -7.48 3.05 -7.59
C ASP A 217 -7.21 2.57 -9.02
N VAL A 218 -7.97 3.06 -10.00
CA VAL A 218 -7.96 2.55 -11.39
C VAL A 218 -7.67 3.69 -12.37
N SER A 219 -6.69 3.49 -13.25
CA SER A 219 -6.40 4.37 -14.37
C SER A 219 -6.57 3.63 -15.69
N VAL A 220 -7.18 4.26 -16.68
CA VAL A 220 -7.54 3.63 -17.96
C VAL A 220 -7.04 4.47 -19.12
N TRP A 221 -6.54 3.82 -20.17
CA TRP A 221 -6.15 4.43 -21.43
C TRP A 221 -6.72 3.64 -22.61
N GLY A 222 -7.22 4.34 -23.64
CA GLY A 222 -7.50 3.76 -24.94
C GLY A 222 -6.20 3.54 -25.73
N LEU A 223 -6.06 2.38 -26.35
CA LEU A 223 -4.90 2.05 -27.20
C LEU A 223 -5.29 2.06 -28.67
N GLN A 224 -4.59 2.85 -29.48
CA GLN A 224 -4.76 2.87 -30.94
C GLN A 224 -3.44 3.25 -31.62
N GLU A 225 -3.00 2.45 -32.60
CA GLU A 225 -1.78 2.68 -33.41
C GLU A 225 -0.57 3.11 -32.56
N GLU A 226 -0.31 2.35 -31.49
CA GLU A 226 0.76 2.58 -30.48
C GLU A 226 0.64 3.85 -29.63
N LYS A 227 -0.40 4.67 -29.84
CA LYS A 227 -0.70 5.83 -29.00
C LYS A 227 -1.62 5.44 -27.85
N GLN A 228 -1.40 6.08 -26.70
CA GLN A 228 -2.23 5.94 -25.51
C GLN A 228 -3.06 7.20 -25.32
N PHE A 229 -4.36 7.02 -25.18
CA PHE A 229 -5.32 8.10 -24.97
C PHE A 229 -5.85 8.03 -23.55
N PRO A 230 -5.55 9.00 -22.67
CA PRO A 230 -5.97 8.95 -21.28
C PRO A 230 -7.49 9.00 -21.16
N CYS A 231 -8.05 8.13 -20.32
CA CYS A 231 -9.47 8.10 -20.01
C CYS A 231 -9.70 8.76 -18.65
N ILE A 232 -10.48 9.84 -18.63
CA ILE A 232 -10.81 10.56 -17.40
C ILE A 232 -11.93 9.80 -16.69
N MET A 233 -11.62 9.19 -15.55
CA MET A 233 -12.58 8.45 -14.73
C MET A 233 -13.70 9.38 -14.24
N ARG A 234 -14.96 8.96 -14.38
CA ARG A 234 -16.16 9.76 -14.06
C ARG A 234 -17.03 9.15 -12.98
N GLU A 235 -17.36 7.88 -13.13
CA GLU A 235 -18.38 7.23 -12.33
C GLU A 235 -18.02 5.78 -12.08
N LYS A 236 -18.40 5.28 -10.90
CA LYS A 236 -18.42 3.86 -10.57
C LYS A 236 -19.86 3.51 -10.23
N GLY A 237 -20.30 2.35 -10.70
CA GLY A 237 -21.58 1.79 -10.29
C GLY A 237 -21.50 0.28 -10.11
N THR A 238 -22.59 -0.26 -9.58
CA THR A 238 -22.76 -1.70 -9.38
C THR A 238 -24.07 -2.14 -10.02
N SER A 239 -24.06 -3.36 -10.56
CA SER A 239 -25.22 -4.13 -11.01
C SER A 239 -25.11 -5.51 -10.39
N THR A 240 -26.19 -6.29 -10.42
CA THR A 240 -26.41 -7.52 -9.62
C THR A 240 -25.15 -8.34 -9.32
N ASP A 241 -24.33 -8.65 -10.32
CA ASP A 241 -23.08 -9.42 -10.19
C ASP A 241 -21.83 -8.73 -10.79
N MET A 242 -21.95 -7.46 -11.16
CA MET A 242 -20.90 -6.75 -11.91
C MET A 242 -20.72 -5.33 -11.40
N GLU A 243 -19.47 -4.94 -11.21
CA GLU A 243 -19.11 -3.53 -11.02
C GLU A 243 -18.72 -2.93 -12.36
N TYR A 244 -19.00 -1.65 -12.56
CA TYR A 244 -18.58 -0.94 -13.74
C TYR A 244 -17.95 0.40 -13.41
N PHE A 245 -16.99 0.77 -14.25
CA PHE A 245 -16.32 2.06 -14.22
C PHE A 245 -16.59 2.77 -15.53
N VAL A 246 -16.99 4.03 -15.45
CA VAL A 246 -17.20 4.89 -16.60
C VAL A 246 -16.07 5.89 -16.66
N CYS A 247 -15.47 6.03 -17.84
CA CYS A 247 -14.48 7.06 -18.11
C CYS A 247 -14.68 7.66 -19.51
N GLU A 248 -14.13 8.85 -19.73
CA GLU A 248 -14.26 9.58 -20.98
C GLU A 248 -12.89 9.86 -21.61
N ILE A 249 -12.76 9.58 -22.90
CA ILE A 249 -11.60 9.93 -23.70
C ILE A 249 -11.97 11.10 -24.60
N GLN A 250 -11.18 12.17 -24.56
CA GLN A 250 -11.27 13.27 -25.52
C GLN A 250 -10.49 12.86 -26.78
N SER A 251 -11.15 12.74 -27.93
CA SER A 251 -10.52 12.19 -29.14
C SER A 251 -11.10 12.76 -30.44
N SER A 252 -10.33 12.65 -31.53
CA SER A 252 -10.80 12.92 -32.89
C SER A 252 -11.99 12.02 -33.29
N PRO A 253 -12.90 12.48 -34.17
CA PRO A 253 -14.08 11.72 -34.62
C PRO A 253 -13.81 10.34 -35.21
N ASP A 254 -12.60 10.02 -35.69
CA ASP A 254 -12.32 8.76 -36.39
C ASP A 254 -11.65 7.67 -35.51
N LEU A 255 -11.46 7.93 -34.21
CA LEU A 255 -10.77 7.00 -33.32
C LEU A 255 -11.75 5.97 -32.72
N GLU A 256 -11.42 4.68 -32.87
CA GLU A 256 -12.10 3.54 -32.24
C GLU A 256 -11.07 2.71 -31.46
N PHE A 257 -11.43 2.35 -30.22
CA PHE A 257 -10.54 1.63 -29.32
C PHE A 257 -10.89 0.15 -29.28
N HIS A 258 -10.00 -0.70 -29.81
CA HIS A 258 -10.12 -2.16 -29.71
C HIS A 258 -9.47 -2.73 -28.46
N HIS A 259 -8.55 -1.98 -27.84
CA HIS A 259 -7.86 -2.38 -26.63
C HIS A 259 -7.83 -1.23 -25.63
N LEU A 260 -7.97 -1.56 -24.36
CA LEU A 260 -7.74 -0.68 -23.23
C LEU A 260 -6.52 -1.15 -22.46
N LEU A 261 -5.74 -0.19 -21.97
CA LEU A 261 -4.74 -0.42 -20.95
C LEU A 261 -5.31 0.04 -19.61
N ILE A 262 -5.33 -0.86 -18.62
CA ILE A 262 -5.88 -0.63 -17.30
C ILE A 262 -4.74 -0.79 -16.29
N LYS A 263 -4.58 0.18 -15.39
CA LYS A 263 -3.62 0.11 -14.29
C LYS A 263 -4.32 0.21 -12.94
N TYR A 264 -3.86 -0.59 -11.99
CA TYR A 264 -4.20 -0.51 -10.58
C TYR A 264 -2.96 -0.90 -9.77
N GLY A 265 -2.56 -0.06 -8.80
CA GLY A 265 -1.23 -0.16 -8.21
C GLY A 265 -0.13 -0.17 -9.28
N ASP A 266 0.76 -1.15 -9.24
CA ASP A 266 1.80 -1.37 -10.26
C ASP A 266 1.41 -2.38 -11.35
N LYS A 267 0.19 -2.94 -11.29
CA LYS A 267 -0.28 -3.92 -12.29
C LYS A 267 -0.80 -3.20 -13.53
N THR A 268 -0.52 -3.82 -14.67
CA THR A 268 -1.06 -3.41 -15.97
C THR A 268 -1.81 -4.58 -16.60
N VAL A 269 -3.03 -4.32 -17.06
CA VAL A 269 -3.89 -5.29 -17.76
C VAL A 269 -4.24 -4.69 -19.12
N ILE A 270 -4.07 -5.47 -20.18
CA ILE A 270 -4.53 -5.11 -21.52
C ILE A 270 -5.82 -5.88 -21.78
N LEU A 271 -6.90 -5.15 -22.01
CA LEU A 271 -8.22 -5.71 -22.25
C LEU A 271 -8.65 -5.42 -23.68
N GLY A 272 -8.90 -6.47 -24.47
CA GLY A 272 -9.39 -6.34 -25.84
C GLY A 272 -10.92 -6.45 -25.93
N THR A 273 -11.51 -5.88 -26.98
CA THR A 273 -12.89 -6.22 -27.35
C THR A 273 -12.97 -7.71 -27.69
N PRO A 274 -13.99 -8.45 -27.23
CA PRO A 274 -14.13 -9.86 -27.56
C PRO A 274 -14.17 -10.03 -29.09
N SER A 275 -13.30 -10.88 -29.62
CA SER A 275 -13.23 -11.10 -31.07
C SER A 275 -14.51 -11.76 -31.59
N LEU A 276 -14.86 -11.49 -32.85
CA LEU A 276 -16.01 -12.12 -33.53
C LEU A 276 -15.95 -13.66 -33.44
N LEU A 277 -14.75 -14.24 -33.55
CA LEU A 277 -14.54 -15.68 -33.35
C LEU A 277 -14.95 -16.14 -31.95
N HIS A 278 -14.60 -15.38 -30.91
CA HIS A 278 -14.97 -15.71 -29.54
C HIS A 278 -16.49 -15.64 -29.33
N GLN A 279 -17.14 -14.61 -29.90
CA GLN A 279 -18.60 -14.49 -29.88
C GLN A 279 -19.28 -15.65 -30.61
N VAL A 280 -18.80 -16.02 -31.81
CA VAL A 280 -19.32 -17.16 -32.57
C VAL A 280 -19.15 -18.46 -31.79
N LEU A 281 -18.00 -18.66 -31.14
CA LEU A 281 -17.72 -19.87 -30.36
C LEU A 281 -18.59 -19.97 -29.10
N LEU A 282 -18.92 -18.83 -28.48
CA LEU A 282 -19.82 -18.75 -27.32
C LEU A 282 -21.26 -19.05 -27.72
N VAL A 283 -21.74 -18.49 -28.84
CA VAL A 283 -23.05 -18.79 -29.42
C VAL A 283 -23.14 -20.27 -29.81
N LEU A 284 -22.10 -20.82 -30.44
CA LEU A 284 -22.04 -22.25 -30.80
C LEU A 284 -22.09 -23.14 -29.55
N ARG A 285 -21.38 -22.80 -28.47
CA ARG A 285 -21.48 -23.52 -27.19
C ARG A 285 -22.89 -23.51 -26.64
N ILE A 286 -23.57 -22.36 -26.63
CA ILE A 286 -24.96 -22.25 -26.15
C ILE A 286 -25.91 -23.10 -27.00
N LEU A 287 -25.72 -23.13 -28.32
CA LEU A 287 -26.49 -23.95 -29.26
C LEU A 287 -26.27 -25.45 -29.07
N LEU A 288 -25.06 -25.87 -28.66
CA LEU A 288 -24.71 -27.28 -28.47
C LEU A 288 -25.08 -27.84 -27.09
N ILE A 289 -25.22 -27.00 -26.05
CA ILE A 289 -25.67 -27.40 -24.71
C ILE A 289 -27.00 -28.19 -24.72
N PRO A 290 -28.07 -27.79 -25.46
CA PRO A 290 -29.30 -28.57 -25.53
C PRO A 290 -29.20 -29.83 -26.40
N CYS A 291 -28.21 -29.95 -27.29
CA CYS A 291 -28.07 -31.12 -28.15
C CYS A 291 -27.72 -32.40 -27.36
N VAL A 292 -26.92 -32.28 -26.31
CA VAL A 292 -26.51 -33.42 -25.46
C VAL A 292 -27.69 -34.09 -24.74
N PRO A 293 -28.57 -33.36 -24.02
CA PRO A 293 -29.74 -33.97 -23.38
C PRO A 293 -30.75 -34.49 -24.41
N ILE A 294 -30.93 -33.83 -25.56
CA ILE A 294 -31.81 -34.32 -26.63
C ILE A 294 -31.31 -35.65 -27.20
N ALA A 295 -30.00 -35.75 -27.49
CA ALA A 295 -29.39 -36.99 -27.96
C ALA A 295 -29.51 -38.12 -26.93
N LEU A 296 -29.29 -37.82 -25.64
CA LEU A 296 -29.49 -38.79 -24.56
C LEU A 296 -30.95 -39.26 -24.45
N VAL A 297 -31.92 -38.36 -24.58
CA VAL A 297 -33.36 -38.72 -24.60
C VAL A 297 -33.69 -39.61 -25.79
N ILE A 298 -33.13 -39.32 -26.98
CA ILE A 298 -33.33 -40.16 -28.17
C ILE A 298 -32.72 -41.54 -27.95
N ILE A 299 -31.49 -41.64 -27.43
CA ILE A 299 -30.83 -42.91 -27.12
C ILE A 299 -31.63 -43.71 -26.08
N CYS A 300 -32.10 -43.07 -25.00
CA CYS A 300 -32.94 -43.73 -24.00
C CYS A 300 -34.28 -44.21 -24.58
N ARG A 301 -34.90 -43.43 -25.47
CA ARG A 301 -36.13 -43.84 -26.17
C ARG A 301 -35.88 -45.01 -27.11
N TRP A 302 -34.75 -45.03 -27.81
CA TRP A 302 -34.33 -46.14 -28.67
C TRP A 302 -34.06 -47.42 -27.87
N GLN A 303 -33.35 -47.33 -26.74
CA GLN A 303 -33.11 -48.47 -25.85
C GLN A 303 -34.42 -49.03 -25.28
N LYS A 304 -35.36 -48.17 -24.85
CA LYS A 304 -36.69 -48.62 -24.41
C LYS A 304 -37.45 -49.36 -25.51
N LYS A 305 -37.40 -48.86 -26.75
CA LYS A 305 -38.06 -49.52 -27.90
C LYS A 305 -37.49 -50.92 -28.13
N LEU A 306 -36.16 -51.07 -28.14
CA LEU A 306 -35.48 -52.35 -28.30
C LEU A 306 -35.82 -53.37 -27.19
N THR A 307 -35.93 -52.94 -25.92
CA THR A 307 -36.37 -53.81 -24.82
C THR A 307 -37.85 -54.20 -24.87
N THR A 308 -38.70 -53.42 -25.56
CA THR A 308 -40.13 -53.74 -25.70
C THR A 308 -40.35 -54.79 -26.80
N GLU A 309 -39.52 -54.77 -27.84
CA GLU A 309 -39.53 -55.78 -28.92
C GLU A 309 -38.93 -57.13 -28.48
N THR A 310 -38.02 -57.17 -27.49
CA THR A 310 -37.44 -58.42 -26.96
C THR A 310 -38.31 -59.14 -25.92
N ASN A 311 -39.29 -58.46 -25.32
CA ASN A 311 -40.23 -59.08 -24.35
C ASN A 311 -41.54 -59.58 -24.99
N ASN A 312 -41.68 -59.45 -26.31
CA ASN A 312 -42.83 -59.93 -27.10
C ASN A 312 -42.48 -61.13 -28.00
N LEU A 313 -41.40 -61.86 -27.65
CA LEU A 313 -40.94 -63.09 -28.30
C LEU A 313 -40.91 -64.25 -27.29
#